data_AF-A0A969NLX5-F1
#
_entry.id   AF-A0A969NLX5-F1
#
_cell.length_a   1.000
_cell.length_b   1.000
_cell.length_c   1.000
_cell.angle_alpha   90.00
_cell.angle_beta   90.00
_cell.angle_gamma   90.00
#
_symmetry.space_group_name_H-M   'P 1'
#
loop_
_entity.id
_entity.type
_entity.pdbx_description
1 polymer ?
#
loop_
_entity_poly.entity_id
_entity_poly.type
_entity_poly.pdbx_seq_one_letter_code
_entity_poly.pdbx_strand_id
1 'polypeptide(L)' 'MGGLVMVKDYRVDAGAWGESKRRVNLMLTPTAVEKVDRIAEQMRLTRSEVIERLIRTQCLDVVLLNEITGESTDEQK' A
#
# COMPACT_ATOMS: atom_id res chain seq x y z
N MET A 1 -21.25 -38.39 10.24
CA MET A 1 -20.99 -37.05 10.81
C MET A 1 -19.96 -36.35 9.93
N GLY A 2 -20.40 -35.51 8.99
CA GLY A 2 -19.51 -34.74 8.13
C GLY A 2 -19.33 -33.34 8.71
N GLY A 3 -18.19 -33.08 9.34
CA GLY A 3 -17.85 -31.75 9.84
C GLY A 3 -17.50 -30.83 8.67
N LEU A 4 -18.32 -29.80 8.46
CA LEU A 4 -18.02 -28.72 7.52
C LEU A 4 -16.77 -27.99 8.02
N VAL A 5 -15.66 -28.16 7.30
CA VAL A 5 -14.44 -27.37 7.47
C VAL A 5 -14.78 -25.95 7.05
N MET A 6 -15.05 -25.08 8.02
CA MET A 6 -15.08 -23.64 7.78
C MET A 6 -13.66 -23.22 7.36
N VAL A 7 -13.46 -23.03 6.06
CA VAL A 7 -12.32 -22.26 5.54
C VAL A 7 -12.53 -20.84 6.07
N LYS A 8 -11.88 -20.54 7.19
CA LYS A 8 -11.96 -19.26 7.89
C LYS A 8 -11.37 -18.21 6.95
N ASP A 9 -12.26 -17.58 6.19
CA ASP A 9 -11.92 -16.51 5.25
C ASP A 9 -11.18 -15.43 6.05
N TYR A 10 -9.87 -15.32 5.83
CA TYR A 10 -8.97 -14.45 6.61
C TYR A 10 -9.11 -12.99 6.16
N ARG A 11 -10.34 -12.56 5.84
CA ARG A 11 -10.66 -11.18 5.53
C ARG A 11 -10.67 -10.41 6.83
N VAL A 12 -9.72 -9.51 6.95
CA VAL A 12 -9.70 -8.50 8.00
C VAL A 12 -10.99 -7.71 7.88
N ASP A 13 -11.70 -7.53 9.01
CA ASP A 13 -12.96 -6.80 9.13
C ASP A 13 -12.96 -5.52 8.27
N ALA A 14 -14.09 -5.21 7.65
CA ALA A 14 -14.22 -4.04 6.79
C ALA A 14 -13.84 -2.80 7.59
N GLY A 15 -12.70 -2.19 7.26
CA GLY A 15 -12.20 -1.02 7.97
C GLY A 15 -13.08 0.21 7.75
N ALA A 16 -12.59 1.39 8.14
CA ALA A 16 -13.27 2.68 8.01
C ALA A 16 -13.77 3.05 6.58
N TRP A 17 -13.41 2.25 5.56
CA TRP A 17 -13.68 2.50 4.15
C TRP A 17 -14.54 1.42 3.48
N GLY A 18 -15.14 0.50 4.24
CA GLY A 18 -16.06 -0.51 3.70
C GLY A 18 -15.40 -1.63 2.88
N GLU A 19 -14.07 -1.62 2.79
CA GLU A 19 -13.27 -2.63 2.09
C GLU A 19 -12.49 -3.50 3.08
N SER A 20 -12.40 -4.80 2.81
CA SER A 20 -11.56 -5.72 3.56
C SER A 20 -10.11 -5.67 3.07
N LYS A 21 -9.15 -5.56 4.00
CA LYS A 21 -7.73 -5.57 3.65
C LYS A 21 -7.31 -6.95 3.12
N ARG A 22 -6.53 -6.97 2.04
CA ARG A 22 -5.86 -8.18 1.53
C ARG A 22 -4.39 -8.14 1.92
N ARG A 23 -3.82 -9.28 2.32
CA ARG A 23 -2.38 -9.38 2.60
C ARG A 23 -1.60 -9.36 1.29
N VAL A 24 -0.67 -8.42 1.17
CA VAL A 24 0.24 -8.29 0.04
C VAL A 24 1.69 -8.22 0.55
N ASN A 25 2.61 -8.85 -0.17
CA ASN A 25 4.04 -8.71 0.10
C ASN A 25 4.62 -7.74 -0.93
N LEU A 26 5.26 -6.68 -0.46
CA LEU A 26 5.91 -5.67 -1.31
C LEU A 26 7.40 -5.68 -1.00
N MET A 27 8.23 -5.62 -2.05
CA MET A 27 9.66 -5.40 -1.91
C MET A 27 9.94 -3.91 -2.04
N LEU A 28 10.62 -3.34 -1.05
CA LEU A 28 11.01 -1.94 -1.01
C LEU A 28 12.50 -1.86 -0.69
N THR A 29 13.17 -0.81 -1.18
CA THR A 29 14.56 -0.55 -0.80
C THR A 29 14.64 -0.22 0.69
N PRO A 30 15.77 -0.51 1.36
CA PRO A 30 15.92 -0.25 2.80
C PRO A 30 15.59 1.21 3.16
N THR A 31 16.06 2.17 2.37
CA THR A 31 15.79 3.60 2.58
C THR A 31 14.30 3.96 2.45
N ALA A 32 13.56 3.30 1.55
CA ALA A 32 12.12 3.51 1.44
C ALA A 32 11.37 2.95 2.65
N VAL A 33 11.79 1.77 3.15
CA VAL A 33 11.24 1.18 4.38
C VAL A 33 11.46 2.12 5.57
N GLU A 34 12.69 2.60 5.76
CA GLU A 34 13.02 3.53 6.85
C GLU A 34 12.18 4.82 6.81
N LYS A 35 11.94 5.37 5.62
CA LYS A 35 11.08 6.54 5.45
C LYS A 35 9.64 6.25 5.88
N VAL A 36 9.08 5.11 5.45
CA VAL A 36 7.71 4.71 5.83
C VAL A 36 7.61 4.48 7.33
N ASP A 37 8.60 3.82 7.94
CA ASP A 37 8.62 3.57 9.39
C ASP A 37 8.64 4.87 10.19
N ARG A 38 9.51 5.83 9.83
CA ARG A 38 9.55 7.13 10.52
C ARG A 38 8.21 7.86 10.48
N ILE A 39 7.54 7.87 9.33
CA ILE A 39 6.23 8.53 9.17
C ILE A 39 5.17 7.77 9.99
N ALA A 40 5.19 6.44 9.96
CA ALA A 40 4.29 5.60 10.74
C ALA A 40 4.43 5.87 12.24
N GLU A 41 5.65 5.98 12.75
CA GLU A 41 5.93 6.32 14.14
C GLU A 41 5.43 7.73 14.50
N GLN A 42 5.73 8.74 13.68
CA GLN A 42 5.30 10.13 13.90
C GLN A 42 3.78 10.26 13.96
N MET A 43 3.07 9.53 13.11
CA MET A 43 1.60 9.58 13.02
C MET A 43 0.90 8.56 13.93
N ARG A 44 1.66 7.69 14.63
CA ARG A 44 1.15 6.54 15.39
C ARG A 44 0.25 5.63 14.54
N LEU A 45 0.66 5.38 13.30
CA LEU A 45 -0.03 4.52 12.34
C LEU A 45 0.79 3.26 12.07
N THR A 46 0.19 2.29 11.38
CA THR A 46 0.92 1.15 10.85
C THR A 46 1.51 1.49 9.47
N ARG A 47 2.58 0.79 9.05
CA ARG A 47 3.13 0.95 7.69
C ARG A 47 2.07 0.76 6.60
N SER A 48 1.23 -0.27 6.75
CA SER A 48 0.14 -0.54 5.82
C SER A 48 -0.82 0.64 5.71
N GLU A 49 -1.16 1.26 6.83
CA GLU A 49 -2.06 2.42 6.86
C GLU A 49 -1.43 3.67 6.22
N VAL A 50 -0.12 3.90 6.44
CA VAL A 50 0.62 4.99 5.77
C VAL A 50 0.62 4.78 4.25
N ILE A 51 0.90 3.55 3.80
CA ILE A 51 0.91 3.20 2.37
C ILE A 51 -0.50 3.34 1.77
N GLU A 52 -1.54 2.85 2.47
CA GLU A 52 -2.93 2.97 2.02
C GLU A 52 -3.36 4.43 1.88
N ARG A 53 -2.97 5.30 2.82
CA ARG A 53 -3.27 6.74 2.72
C ARG A 53 -2.53 7.39 1.55
N LEU A 54 -1.25 7.05 1.35
CA LEU A 54 -0.45 7.57 0.23
C LEU A 54 -0.98 7.13 -1.14
N ILE A 55 -1.48 5.90 -1.24
CA ILE A 55 -2.10 5.37 -2.46
C ILE A 55 -3.45 6.03 -2.74
N ARG A 56 -4.22 6.36 -1.69
CA ARG A 56 -5.54 6.98 -1.81
C ARG A 56 -5.48 8.50 -2.03
N THR A 57 -4.33 9.15 -1.85
CA THR A 57 -4.13 10.55 -2.22
C THR A 57 -3.82 10.68 -3.72
N GLN A 58 -3.85 11.91 -4.24
CA GLN A 58 -3.49 12.21 -5.63
C GLN A 58 -2.00 11.93 -5.97
N CYS A 59 -1.25 11.34 -5.04
CA CYS A 59 0.17 11.01 -5.18
C CYS A 59 0.40 9.75 -6.01
N LEU A 60 -0.62 8.91 -6.20
CA LEU A 60 -0.55 7.75 -7.07
C LEU A 60 -1.17 8.06 -8.44
N ASP A 61 -0.64 9.09 -9.07
CA ASP A 61 -1.00 9.51 -10.43
C ASP A 61 0.14 9.19 -11.40
N VAL A 62 -0.19 8.69 -12.59
CA VAL A 62 0.79 8.25 -13.59
C VAL A 62 1.70 9.40 -14.03
N VAL A 63 1.15 10.60 -14.20
CA VAL A 63 1.92 11.79 -14.60
C VAL A 63 2.93 12.13 -13.51
N LEU A 64 2.47 12.18 -12.26
CA LEU A 64 3.30 12.51 -11.11
C LEU A 64 4.38 11.45 -10.85
N LEU A 65 4.09 10.17 -11.09
CA LEU A 65 5.08 9.10 -10.94
C LEU A 65 6.16 9.15 -12.03
N ASN A 66 5.80 9.47 -13.27
CA ASN A 66 6.76 9.65 -14.37
C ASN A 66 7.70 10.84 -14.10
N GLU A 67 7.19 11.92 -13.50
CA GLU A 67 8.02 13.06 -13.08
C GLU A 67 9.02 12.67 -11.98
N ILE A 68 8.62 11.80 -11.05
CA ILE A 68 9.47 11.34 -9.93
C ILE A 68 10.53 10.34 -10.38
N THR A 69 10.22 9.44 -11.34
CA THR A 69 11.19 8.45 -11.84
C THR A 69 12.30 9.08 -12.68
N GLY A 70 12.17 10.36 -13.04
CA GLY A 70 13.14 11.05 -13.90
C GLY A 70 13.16 10.48 -15.31
N GLU A 71 12.12 9.72 -15.69
CA GLU A 71 11.88 9.26 -17.05
C GLU A 71 11.40 10.47 -17.85
N SER A 72 12.35 11.34 -18.20
CA SER A 72 12.15 12.33 -19.25
C SER A 72 11.63 11.54 -20.45
N THR A 73 10.40 11.81 -20.87
CA THR A 73 9.80 11.23 -22.06
C THR A 73 10.53 11.80 -23.28
N ASP A 74 11.78 11.37 -23.47
CA ASP A 74 12.57 11.54 -24.68
C ASP A 74 12.82 10.15 -25.26
N GLU A 75 11.74 9.47 -25.62
CA GLU A 75 11.79 8.52 -26.73
C GLU A 75 10.99 9.12 -27.89
N GLN A 76 11.75 9.89 -28.66
CA GLN A 76 11.45 10.27 -30.03
C GLN A 76 11.24 9.02 -30.88
N LYS A 77 10.06 8.90 -31.51
CA LYS A 77 9.95 8.74 -32.97
C LYS A 77 8.54 8.97 -33.49
#